data_AF-A0A2E8JXH9-F1
#
_entry.id   AF-A0A2E8JXH9-F1
#
_cell.length_a   1.000
_cell.length_b   1.000
_cell.length_c   1.000
_cell.angle_alpha   90.00
_cell.angle_beta   90.00
_cell.angle_gamma   90.00
#
_symmetry.space_group_name_H-M   'P 1'
#
loop_
_entity.id
_entity.type
_entity.pdbx_description
1 polymer ?
#
loop_
_entity_poly.entity_id
_entity_poly.type
_entity_poly.pdbx_seq_one_letter_code
_entity_poly.pdbx_strand_id
1 'polypeptide(L)'
;MKNEKTNENRDELAAIGIGAMIVFIALILVAAVAAAVIIQTAEKLQQNAQSTGEDTTDMMAGKIFINSIVIVNAGANLYMTFELAPGSDPLAATAIEYNIICEGTGGGNGLTQTGNFGSTAAPAATVTATAASQLGTAGLAATINPGNTYTVQIAPTGNCAPASLASDTLVIQAGSGGFTYEVLKYGATVNAGDVVV
;
A
#
# COMPACT_ATOMS: atom_id res chain seq x y z
N MET A 1 -76.21 45.14 -16.12
CA MET A 1 -74.81 45.60 -15.88
C MET A 1 -74.17 45.08 -14.58
N LYS A 2 -74.87 44.38 -13.66
CA LYS A 2 -74.25 43.91 -12.39
C LYS A 2 -73.56 42.54 -12.49
N ASN A 3 -73.94 41.68 -13.44
CA ASN A 3 -73.41 40.31 -13.59
C ASN A 3 -72.01 40.25 -14.23
N GLU A 4 -71.61 41.27 -14.98
CA GLU A 4 -70.34 41.31 -15.71
C GLU A 4 -69.14 41.49 -14.76
N LYS A 5 -69.27 42.40 -13.77
CA LYS A 5 -68.22 42.63 -12.75
C LYS A 5 -67.93 41.43 -11.84
N THR A 6 -68.89 40.51 -11.66
CA THR A 6 -68.68 39.30 -10.85
C THR A 6 -67.95 38.21 -11.64
N ASN A 7 -68.03 38.23 -12.97
CA ASN A 7 -67.34 37.27 -13.83
C ASN A 7 -65.84 37.60 -13.96
N GLU A 8 -65.51 38.87 -14.19
CA GLU A 8 -64.11 39.37 -14.24
C GLU A 8 -63.33 39.01 -12.97
N ASN A 9 -63.94 39.21 -11.79
CA ASN A 9 -63.33 38.88 -10.50
C ASN A 9 -63.06 37.37 -10.32
N ARG A 10 -63.89 36.51 -10.93
CA ARG A 10 -63.72 35.06 -10.90
C ARG A 10 -62.62 34.59 -11.84
N ASP A 11 -62.51 35.20 -13.01
CA ASP A 11 -61.44 34.91 -13.97
C ASP A 11 -60.07 35.37 -13.44
N GLU A 12 -60.03 36.49 -12.71
CA GLU A 12 -58.80 36.96 -12.04
C GLU A 12 -58.37 36.01 -10.90
N LEU A 13 -59.31 35.50 -10.10
CA LEU A 13 -59.06 34.46 -9.10
C LEU A 13 -58.57 33.14 -9.73
N ALA A 14 -59.15 32.74 -10.87
CA ALA A 14 -58.72 31.56 -11.60
C ALA A 14 -57.30 31.73 -12.17
N ALA A 15 -56.98 32.90 -12.72
CA ALA A 15 -55.65 33.22 -13.24
C ALA A 15 -54.57 33.19 -12.13
N ILE A 16 -54.87 33.70 -10.93
CA ILE A 16 -53.98 33.62 -9.77
C ILE A 16 -53.75 32.16 -9.36
N GLY A 17 -54.80 31.33 -9.36
CA GLY A 17 -54.69 29.90 -9.04
C GLY A 17 -53.80 29.12 -10.01
N ILE A 18 -53.91 29.41 -11.32
CA ILE A 18 -53.03 28.83 -12.34
C ILE A 18 -51.58 29.30 -12.13
N GLY A 19 -51.36 30.59 -11.84
CA GLY A 19 -50.04 31.12 -11.51
C GLY A 19 -49.41 30.43 -10.30
N ALA A 20 -50.20 30.17 -9.25
CA ALA A 20 -49.76 29.46 -8.06
C ALA A 20 -49.38 27.99 -8.35
N MET A 21 -50.16 27.29 -9.18
CA MET A 21 -49.82 25.92 -9.60
C MET A 21 -48.53 25.86 -10.42
N ILE A 22 -48.28 26.83 -11.31
CA ILE A 22 -47.05 26.91 -12.10
C ILE A 22 -45.82 27.06 -11.20
N VAL A 23 -45.88 27.99 -10.22
CA VAL A 23 -44.78 28.19 -9.27
C VAL A 23 -44.59 26.96 -8.40
N PHE A 24 -45.66 26.30 -7.97
CA PHE A 24 -45.59 25.09 -7.18
C PHE A 24 -44.85 23.96 -7.92
N ILE A 25 -45.17 23.73 -9.19
CA ILE A 25 -44.48 22.72 -10.01
C ILE A 25 -43.00 23.11 -10.22
N ALA A 26 -42.72 24.38 -10.51
CA ALA A 26 -41.36 24.86 -10.67
C ALA A 26 -40.51 24.64 -9.41
N LEU A 27 -41.06 24.91 -8.22
CA LEU A 27 -40.39 24.68 -6.94
C LEU A 27 -40.08 23.20 -6.71
N ILE A 28 -41.00 22.30 -7.07
CA ILE A 28 -40.78 20.85 -6.96
C ILE A 28 -39.62 20.42 -7.87
N LEU A 29 -39.56 20.92 -9.11
CA LEU A 29 -38.49 20.57 -10.05
C LEU A 29 -37.12 21.06 -9.57
N VAL A 30 -37.04 22.29 -9.05
CA VAL A 30 -35.79 22.82 -8.46
C VAL A 30 -35.37 22.01 -7.23
N ALA A 31 -36.32 21.66 -6.36
CA ALA A 31 -36.06 20.83 -5.19
C ALA A 31 -35.55 19.43 -5.59
N ALA A 32 -36.11 18.83 -6.65
CA ALA A 32 -35.68 17.53 -7.15
C ALA A 32 -34.23 17.56 -7.66
N VAL A 33 -33.84 18.59 -8.43
CA VAL A 33 -32.46 18.74 -8.91
C VAL A 33 -31.51 18.96 -7.73
N ALA A 34 -31.86 19.82 -6.78
CA ALA A 34 -31.05 20.06 -5.59
C ALA A 34 -30.86 18.78 -4.76
N ALA A 35 -31.92 18.00 -4.53
CA ALA A 35 -31.86 16.73 -3.84
C ALA A 35 -30.95 15.72 -4.55
N ALA A 36 -31.03 15.63 -5.88
CA ALA A 36 -30.17 14.75 -6.67
C ALA A 36 -28.68 15.07 -6.50
N VAL A 37 -28.31 16.36 -6.52
CA VAL A 37 -26.92 16.81 -6.30
C VAL A 37 -26.47 16.53 -4.86
N ILE A 38 -27.34 16.74 -3.88
CA ILE A 38 -27.02 16.44 -2.47
C ILE A 38 -26.77 14.93 -2.29
N ILE A 39 -27.63 14.08 -2.86
CA ILE A 39 -27.47 12.63 -2.79
C ILE A 39 -26.17 12.20 -3.49
N GLN A 40 -25.91 12.70 -4.69
CA GLN A 40 -24.70 12.36 -5.44
C GLN A 40 -23.42 12.75 -4.69
N THR A 41 -23.41 13.94 -4.07
CA THR A 41 -22.25 14.36 -3.27
C THR A 41 -22.11 13.52 -2.01
N ALA A 42 -23.21 13.19 -1.32
CA ALA A 42 -23.20 12.30 -0.16
C ALA A 42 -22.69 10.88 -0.52
N GLU A 43 -23.14 10.30 -1.63
CA GLU A 43 -22.68 8.99 -2.12
C GLU A 43 -21.21 9.01 -2.49
N LYS A 44 -20.75 10.05 -3.21
CA LYS A 44 -19.34 10.21 -3.55
C LYS A 44 -18.47 10.35 -2.31
N LEU A 45 -18.90 11.14 -1.32
CA LEU A 45 -18.18 11.26 -0.05
C LEU A 45 -18.12 9.93 0.70
N GLN A 46 -19.19 9.14 0.69
CA GLN A 46 -19.19 7.81 1.31
C GLN A 46 -18.27 6.82 0.60
N GLN A 47 -18.28 6.78 -0.73
CA GLN A 47 -17.37 5.93 -1.51
C GLN A 47 -15.92 6.32 -1.29
N ASN A 48 -15.62 7.63 -1.32
CA ASN A 48 -14.28 8.12 -1.03
C ASN A 48 -13.85 7.77 0.42
N ALA A 49 -14.75 7.89 1.39
CA ALA A 49 -14.46 7.55 2.78
C ALA A 49 -14.22 6.04 2.98
N GLN A 50 -14.97 5.19 2.28
CA GLN A 50 -14.77 3.74 2.28
C GLN A 50 -13.43 3.37 1.65
N SER A 51 -13.15 3.84 0.43
CA SER A 51 -11.87 3.59 -0.25
C SER A 51 -10.68 4.12 0.55
N THR A 52 -10.78 5.31 1.16
CA THR A 52 -9.70 5.83 2.02
C THR A 52 -9.53 4.97 3.27
N GLY A 53 -10.62 4.46 3.83
CA GLY A 53 -10.61 3.55 4.98
C GLY A 53 -9.96 2.21 4.66
N GLU A 54 -10.30 1.63 3.51
CA GLU A 54 -9.68 0.42 2.95
C GLU A 54 -8.18 0.65 2.73
N ASP A 55 -7.78 1.70 1.99
CA ASP A 55 -6.38 2.04 1.75
C ASP A 55 -5.59 2.25 3.06
N THR A 56 -6.19 2.90 4.06
CA THR A 56 -5.54 3.11 5.36
C THR A 56 -5.37 1.80 6.11
N THR A 57 -6.38 0.93 6.04
CA THR A 57 -6.33 -0.40 6.67
C THR A 57 -5.25 -1.24 5.99
N ASP A 58 -5.17 -1.21 4.66
CA ASP A 58 -4.16 -1.94 3.89
C ASP A 58 -2.75 -1.39 4.13
N MET A 59 -2.58 -0.08 4.27
CA MET A 59 -1.29 0.53 4.63
C MET A 59 -0.83 0.19 6.06
N MET A 60 -1.79 -0.03 6.98
CA MET A 60 -1.50 -0.40 8.37
C MET A 60 -1.28 -1.91 8.54
N ALA A 61 -2.10 -2.72 7.86
CA ALA A 61 -2.10 -4.18 7.94
C ALA A 61 -1.09 -4.82 6.98
N GLY A 62 -0.83 -4.22 5.82
CA GLY A 62 0.14 -4.68 4.83
C GLY A 62 1.57 -4.33 5.20
N LYS A 63 2.09 -4.89 6.31
CA LYS A 63 3.51 -4.77 6.70
C LYS A 63 4.16 -6.14 6.77
N ILE A 64 5.49 -6.15 6.64
CA ILE A 64 6.30 -7.36 6.83
C ILE A 64 6.99 -7.25 8.18
N PHE A 65 6.85 -8.29 9.00
CA PHE A 65 7.65 -8.45 10.19
C PHE A 65 8.90 -9.26 9.84
N ILE A 66 10.06 -8.68 10.13
CA ILE A 66 11.35 -9.35 10.01
C ILE A 66 11.61 -10.04 11.35
N ASN A 67 11.68 -11.38 11.35
CA ASN A 67 11.89 -12.15 12.57
C ASN A 67 13.37 -12.22 12.94
N SER A 68 14.24 -12.47 11.95
CA SER A 68 15.70 -12.45 12.13
C SER A 68 16.41 -12.43 10.80
N ILE A 69 17.61 -11.83 10.80
CA ILE A 69 18.55 -11.83 9.68
C ILE A 69 19.89 -12.39 10.15
N VAL A 70 20.35 -13.45 9.50
CA VAL A 70 21.62 -14.12 9.81
C VAL A 70 22.53 -14.19 8.59
N ILE A 71 23.85 -14.13 8.82
CA ILE A 71 24.82 -14.30 7.75
C ILE A 71 24.94 -15.80 7.44
N VAL A 72 24.89 -16.14 6.15
CA VAL A 72 25.17 -17.49 5.64
C VAL A 72 26.26 -17.41 4.57
N ASN A 73 26.97 -18.52 4.38
CA ASN A 73 28.04 -18.63 3.37
C ASN A 73 29.18 -17.60 3.58
N ALA A 74 29.94 -17.78 4.67
CA ALA A 74 31.20 -17.08 4.95
C ALA A 74 31.20 -15.55 4.74
N GLY A 75 30.13 -14.84 5.13
CA GLY A 75 30.07 -13.38 5.08
C GLY A 75 29.51 -12.79 3.78
N ALA A 76 28.93 -13.61 2.89
CA ALA A 76 28.43 -13.12 1.60
C ALA A 76 26.91 -12.93 1.54
N ASN A 77 26.14 -13.79 2.21
CA ASN A 77 24.70 -13.85 2.02
C ASN A 77 23.96 -13.57 3.34
N LEU A 78 22.87 -12.83 3.24
CA LEU A 78 21.92 -12.58 4.32
C LEU A 78 20.75 -13.54 4.17
N TYR A 79 20.50 -14.36 5.17
CA TYR A 79 19.33 -15.22 5.27
C TYR A 79 18.32 -14.57 6.20
N MET A 80 17.20 -14.16 5.65
CA MET A 80 16.14 -13.46 6.36
C MET A 80 14.94 -14.37 6.53
N THR A 81 14.40 -14.38 7.74
CA THR A 81 13.11 -14.97 8.08
C THR A 81 12.12 -13.84 8.32
N PHE A 82 10.95 -13.94 7.69
CA PHE A 82 9.93 -12.90 7.78
C PHE A 82 8.53 -13.50 7.72
N GLU A 83 7.56 -12.74 8.19
CA GLU A 83 6.15 -13.05 8.08
C GLU A 83 5.35 -11.80 7.69
N LEU A 84 4.20 -12.04 7.09
CA LEU A 84 3.29 -10.96 6.76
C LEU A 84 2.42 -10.65 7.99
N ALA A 85 2.17 -9.37 8.25
CA ALA A 85 1.48 -8.93 9.45
C ALA A 85 0.08 -9.56 9.59
N PRO A 86 -0.37 -9.86 10.83
CA PRO A 86 -1.69 -10.44 11.03
C PRO A 86 -2.79 -9.52 10.50
N GLY A 87 -3.73 -10.11 9.75
CA GLY A 87 -4.85 -9.37 9.18
C GLY A 87 -4.55 -8.66 7.86
N SER A 88 -3.36 -8.83 7.27
CA SER A 88 -3.13 -8.41 5.89
C SER A 88 -3.81 -9.36 4.91
N ASP A 89 -4.03 -8.87 3.70
CA ASP A 89 -4.34 -9.74 2.57
C ASP A 89 -3.09 -10.45 2.02
N PRO A 90 -3.24 -11.59 1.34
CA PRO A 90 -2.16 -12.25 0.62
C PRO A 90 -1.50 -11.32 -0.41
N LEU A 91 -0.17 -11.33 -0.44
CA LEU A 91 0.60 -10.48 -1.34
C LEU A 91 1.45 -11.31 -2.31
N ALA A 92 1.53 -10.91 -3.58
CA ALA A 92 2.44 -11.54 -4.51
C ALA A 92 3.90 -11.28 -4.08
N ALA A 93 4.76 -12.30 -4.11
CA ALA A 93 6.15 -12.14 -3.70
C ALA A 93 6.91 -11.13 -4.58
N THR A 94 6.51 -10.96 -5.85
CA THR A 94 7.07 -9.94 -6.75
C THR A 94 6.66 -8.52 -6.40
N ALA A 95 5.59 -8.33 -5.63
CA ALA A 95 5.14 -7.03 -5.17
C ALA A 95 5.83 -6.59 -3.87
N ILE A 96 6.64 -7.47 -3.27
CA ILE A 96 7.46 -7.14 -2.11
C ILE A 96 8.84 -6.74 -2.62
N GLU A 97 9.13 -5.44 -2.51
CA GLU A 97 10.39 -4.86 -2.95
C GLU A 97 11.27 -4.56 -1.74
N TYR A 98 12.57 -4.75 -1.90
CA TYR A 98 13.55 -4.36 -0.90
C TYR A 98 14.60 -3.45 -1.50
N ASN A 99 15.17 -2.60 -0.64
CA ASN A 99 16.28 -1.72 -0.93
C ASN A 99 17.28 -1.77 0.23
N ILE A 100 18.52 -2.11 -0.06
CA ILE A 100 19.62 -2.03 0.89
C ILE A 100 20.38 -0.74 0.58
N ILE A 101 20.45 0.16 1.54
CA ILE A 101 21.24 1.41 1.51
C ILE A 101 22.51 1.15 2.30
N CYS A 102 23.65 1.33 1.66
CA CYS A 102 24.91 0.79 2.15
C CYS A 102 25.81 1.92 2.65
N GLU A 103 26.18 1.91 3.93
CA GLU A 103 26.89 3.01 4.58
C GLU A 103 28.42 2.86 4.53
N GLY A 104 28.92 1.79 3.89
CA GLY A 104 30.34 1.44 3.81
C GLY A 104 31.27 2.57 3.34
N THR A 105 32.42 2.68 4.01
CA THR A 105 33.47 3.70 3.85
C THR A 105 34.30 3.53 2.57
N GLY A 106 33.71 3.76 1.40
CA GLY A 106 34.47 3.82 0.14
C GLY A 106 33.65 4.38 -1.00
N GLY A 107 34.20 5.36 -1.73
CA GLY A 107 33.60 5.98 -2.93
C GLY A 107 33.50 5.05 -4.14
N GLY A 108 32.94 3.86 -3.94
CA GLY A 108 32.62 2.87 -4.97
C GLY A 108 31.17 2.98 -5.46
N ASN A 109 30.91 2.40 -6.63
CA ASN A 109 29.58 2.29 -7.22
C ASN A 109 28.69 1.33 -6.39
N GLY A 110 27.38 1.59 -6.30
CA GLY A 110 26.42 0.67 -5.67
C GLY A 110 26.09 0.98 -4.21
N LEU A 111 25.83 2.25 -3.89
CA LEU A 111 25.36 2.71 -2.57
C LEU A 111 23.92 2.27 -2.23
N THR A 112 23.21 1.74 -3.22
CA THR A 112 21.87 1.17 -3.05
C THR A 112 21.74 -0.10 -3.89
N GLN A 113 21.03 -1.09 -3.36
CA GLN A 113 20.84 -2.39 -3.98
C GLN A 113 19.40 -2.84 -3.80
N THR A 114 18.69 -3.01 -4.91
CA THR A 114 17.25 -3.29 -4.91
C THR A 114 16.92 -4.65 -5.51
N GLY A 115 15.77 -5.18 -5.13
CA GLY A 115 15.21 -6.40 -5.69
C GLY A 115 13.80 -6.64 -5.18
N ASN A 116 13.24 -7.80 -5.51
CA ASN A 116 11.96 -8.25 -4.98
C ASN A 116 12.05 -9.69 -4.48
N PHE A 117 11.04 -10.14 -3.75
CA PHE A 117 11.00 -11.49 -3.18
C PHE A 117 10.44 -12.55 -4.14
N GLY A 118 9.94 -12.19 -5.31
CA GLY A 118 9.28 -13.10 -6.24
C GLY A 118 10.13 -13.56 -7.43
N SER A 119 11.31 -12.99 -7.62
CA SER A 119 12.23 -13.38 -8.68
C SER A 119 13.66 -13.47 -8.16
N THR A 120 14.48 -14.28 -8.83
CA THR A 120 15.92 -14.35 -8.58
C THR A 120 16.71 -13.32 -9.40
N ALA A 121 16.00 -12.41 -10.09
CA ALA A 121 16.59 -11.47 -11.03
C ALA A 121 16.44 -10.04 -10.49
N ALA A 122 17.56 -9.45 -10.09
CA ALA A 122 17.62 -8.04 -9.72
C ALA A 122 17.44 -7.13 -10.94
N PRO A 123 16.79 -5.97 -10.81
CA PRO A 123 16.85 -4.90 -11.83
C PRO A 123 18.25 -4.29 -11.99
N ALA A 124 19.21 -4.64 -11.13
CA ALA A 124 20.59 -4.18 -11.16
C ALA A 124 21.56 -5.38 -11.09
N ALA A 125 22.60 -5.40 -11.92
CA ALA A 125 23.58 -6.48 -12.08
C ALA A 125 24.47 -6.78 -10.84
N THR A 126 24.09 -6.32 -9.65
CA THR A 126 24.89 -6.32 -8.42
C THR A 126 24.21 -6.95 -7.20
N VAL A 127 23.00 -7.54 -7.33
CA VAL A 127 22.39 -8.34 -6.25
C VAL A 127 21.90 -9.66 -6.80
N THR A 128 22.18 -10.76 -6.11
CA THR A 128 21.48 -12.03 -6.36
C THR A 128 20.61 -12.36 -5.16
N ALA A 129 19.30 -12.38 -5.34
CA ALA A 129 18.38 -12.90 -4.33
C ALA A 129 17.86 -14.28 -4.75
N THR A 130 17.54 -15.10 -3.77
CA THR A 130 16.60 -16.22 -3.96
C THR A 130 15.18 -15.66 -3.89
N ALA A 131 14.22 -16.25 -4.59
CA ALA A 131 12.83 -15.89 -4.33
C ALA A 131 12.41 -16.46 -2.97
N ALA A 132 11.43 -15.82 -2.33
CA ALA A 132 10.88 -16.25 -1.06
C ALA A 132 10.38 -17.68 -1.16
N SER A 133 10.62 -18.44 -0.09
CA SER A 133 10.13 -19.81 0.10
C SER A 133 9.43 -19.88 1.45
N GLN A 134 8.35 -20.64 1.55
CA GLN A 134 7.75 -20.91 2.86
C GLN A 134 8.72 -21.77 3.68
N LEU A 135 8.88 -21.44 4.97
CA LEU A 135 9.78 -22.17 5.86
C LEU A 135 9.33 -23.65 5.95
N GLY A 136 10.28 -24.57 5.71
CA GLY A 136 10.02 -26.01 5.74
C GLY A 136 9.43 -26.60 4.45
N THR A 137 9.16 -25.77 3.44
CA THR A 137 8.69 -26.22 2.12
C THR A 137 9.79 -25.99 1.08
N ALA A 138 9.94 -26.93 0.14
CA ALA A 138 10.82 -26.75 -1.00
C ALA A 138 10.06 -26.08 -2.17
N GLY A 139 10.51 -24.91 -2.59
CA GLY A 139 9.99 -24.22 -3.78
C GLY A 139 9.69 -22.75 -3.54
N LEU A 140 9.53 -22.02 -4.65
CA LEU A 140 9.24 -20.58 -4.62
C LEU A 140 7.80 -20.37 -4.17
N ALA A 141 7.60 -19.43 -3.25
CA ALA A 141 6.29 -18.94 -2.85
C ALA A 141 5.89 -17.78 -3.77
N ALA A 142 5.00 -18.03 -4.73
CA ALA A 142 4.47 -16.97 -5.60
C ALA A 142 3.63 -15.95 -4.82
N THR A 143 2.98 -16.40 -3.74
CA THR A 143 2.14 -15.59 -2.86
C THR A 143 2.57 -15.80 -1.41
N ILE A 144 2.66 -14.70 -0.67
CA ILE A 144 2.96 -14.61 0.75
C ILE A 144 1.63 -14.43 1.47
N ASN A 145 1.27 -15.43 2.27
CA ASN A 145 0.02 -15.46 3.03
C ASN A 145 0.30 -15.08 4.49
N PRO A 146 -0.60 -14.33 5.15
CA PRO A 146 -0.49 -14.05 6.59
C PRO A 146 -0.48 -15.36 7.41
N GLY A 147 0.23 -15.35 8.53
CA GLY A 147 0.30 -16.47 9.47
C GLY A 147 1.26 -17.61 9.07
N ASN A 148 1.98 -17.48 7.96
CA ASN A 148 3.08 -18.37 7.60
C ASN A 148 4.41 -17.61 7.66
N THR A 149 5.47 -18.32 8.04
CA THR A 149 6.84 -17.81 7.98
C THR A 149 7.47 -18.13 6.64
N TYR A 150 8.14 -17.14 6.06
CA TYR A 150 8.85 -17.23 4.80
C TYR A 150 10.32 -16.90 4.99
N THR A 151 11.13 -17.35 4.05
CA THR A 151 12.57 -17.17 4.07
C THR A 151 13.05 -16.66 2.73
N VAL A 152 13.98 -15.72 2.75
CA VAL A 152 14.64 -15.19 1.57
C VAL A 152 16.13 -15.06 1.85
N GLN A 153 16.95 -15.50 0.91
CA GLN A 153 18.38 -15.25 0.93
C GLN A 153 18.72 -14.13 -0.04
N ILE A 154 19.40 -13.10 0.45
CA ILE A 154 19.89 -11.96 -0.32
C ILE A 154 21.42 -12.04 -0.32
N ALA A 155 22.05 -12.01 -1.50
CA ALA A 155 23.50 -11.94 -1.66
C ALA A 155 23.87 -10.53 -2.12
N PRO A 156 24.01 -9.57 -1.19
CA PRO A 156 24.46 -8.22 -1.55
C PRO A 156 25.93 -8.26 -1.99
N THR A 157 26.31 -7.41 -2.94
CA THR A 157 27.71 -7.35 -3.44
C THR A 157 28.31 -5.96 -3.29
N GLY A 158 29.59 -5.78 -3.62
CA GLY A 158 30.24 -4.46 -3.60
C GLY A 158 30.14 -3.78 -2.23
N ASN A 159 29.68 -2.53 -2.19
CA ASN A 159 29.56 -1.73 -0.97
C ASN A 159 28.50 -2.23 0.03
N CYS A 160 27.61 -3.14 -0.37
CA CYS A 160 26.57 -3.71 0.48
C CYS A 160 26.93 -5.10 1.00
N ALA A 161 28.10 -5.62 0.64
CA ALA A 161 28.57 -6.90 1.15
C ALA A 161 28.84 -6.77 2.66
N PRO A 162 28.44 -7.76 3.49
CA PRO A 162 28.67 -7.73 4.92
C PRO A 162 30.15 -7.49 5.25
N ALA A 163 30.42 -6.42 6.00
CA ALA A 163 31.77 -6.04 6.40
C ALA A 163 31.83 -5.85 7.92
N SER A 164 32.95 -6.24 8.53
CA SER A 164 33.13 -6.13 9.98
C SER A 164 33.00 -4.67 10.44
N LEU A 165 32.25 -4.44 11.51
CA LEU A 165 32.00 -3.12 12.10
C LEU A 165 31.33 -2.11 11.15
N ALA A 166 30.69 -2.58 10.07
CA ALA A 166 29.89 -1.75 9.19
C ALA A 166 28.39 -1.82 9.53
N SER A 167 27.64 -0.85 9.03
CA SER A 167 26.18 -0.83 9.06
C SER A 167 25.62 -0.61 7.68
N ASP A 168 24.53 -1.29 7.38
CA ASP A 168 23.68 -1.02 6.22
C ASP A 168 22.24 -0.82 6.69
N THR A 169 21.41 -0.18 5.88
CA THR A 169 19.97 -0.05 6.16
C THR A 169 19.19 -0.83 5.12
N LEU A 170 18.39 -1.79 5.57
CA LEU A 170 17.45 -2.53 4.76
C LEU A 170 16.08 -1.86 4.87
N VAL A 171 15.46 -1.56 3.75
CA VAL A 171 14.08 -1.07 3.65
C VAL A 171 13.29 -2.05 2.79
N ILE A 172 12.14 -2.48 3.27
CA ILE A 172 11.23 -3.39 2.57
C ILE A 172 9.87 -2.70 2.44
N GLN A 173 9.30 -2.76 1.24
CA GLN A 173 7.95 -2.33 0.94
C GLN A 173 7.09 -3.53 0.54
N ALA A 174 5.95 -3.71 1.19
CA ALA A 174 5.02 -4.78 0.90
C ALA A 174 3.88 -4.27 -0.01
N GLY A 175 4.08 -4.21 -1.33
CA GLY A 175 3.07 -3.75 -2.28
C GLY A 175 2.59 -2.32 -2.03
N SER A 176 1.27 -2.11 -1.98
CA SER A 176 0.62 -0.85 -1.55
C SER A 176 0.62 -0.65 -0.03
N GLY A 177 1.14 -1.62 0.71
CA GLY A 177 1.23 -1.60 2.16
C GLY A 177 2.36 -0.70 2.68
N GLY A 178 2.60 -0.82 3.98
CA GLY A 178 3.59 -0.01 4.68
C GLY A 178 5.04 -0.47 4.46
N PHE A 179 5.96 0.46 4.73
CA PHE A 179 7.39 0.17 4.79
C PHE A 179 7.80 -0.42 6.14
N THR A 180 8.81 -1.28 6.08
CA THR A 180 9.58 -1.77 7.23
C THR A 180 11.04 -1.45 6.98
N TYR A 181 11.73 -0.90 7.97
CA TYR A 181 13.15 -0.64 7.86
C TYR A 181 13.88 -1.30 9.03
N GLU A 182 15.09 -1.75 8.76
CA GLU A 182 15.94 -2.42 9.74
C GLU A 182 17.39 -2.02 9.50
N VAL A 183 18.14 -1.79 10.58
CA VAL A 183 19.56 -1.44 10.49
C VAL A 183 20.37 -2.71 10.66
N LEU A 184 21.01 -3.14 9.57
CA LEU A 184 21.89 -4.30 9.55
C LEU A 184 23.20 -3.93 10.24
N LYS A 185 23.39 -4.38 11.48
CA LYS A 185 24.63 -4.11 12.23
C LYS A 185 25.53 -5.34 12.19
N TYR A 186 26.64 -5.23 11.48
CA TYR A 186 27.62 -6.31 11.43
C TYR A 186 28.59 -6.20 12.61
N GLY A 187 28.85 -7.35 13.25
CA GLY A 187 29.78 -7.43 14.37
C GLY A 187 31.24 -7.26 13.96
N ALA A 188 32.15 -7.54 14.89
CA ALA A 188 33.60 -7.55 14.61
C ALA A 188 33.99 -8.68 13.63
N THR A 189 33.14 -9.69 13.47
CA THR A 189 33.25 -10.79 12.50
C THR A 189 32.01 -10.84 11.62
N VAL A 190 32.13 -11.47 10.46
CA VAL A 190 31.04 -11.74 9.50
C VAL A 190 31.01 -13.23 9.16
N ASN A 191 31.02 -14.07 10.20
CA ASN A 191 31.01 -15.51 10.04
C ASN A 191 29.60 -16.02 9.72
N ALA A 192 29.52 -17.23 9.14
CA ALA A 192 28.23 -17.89 8.97
C ALA A 192 27.62 -18.20 10.34
N GLY A 193 26.36 -17.80 10.53
CA GLY A 193 25.63 -17.90 11.80
C GLY A 193 25.65 -16.62 12.64
N ASP A 194 26.42 -15.60 12.26
CA ASP A 194 26.38 -14.30 12.95
C ASP A 194 25.02 -13.64 12.70
N VAL A 195 24.36 -13.25 13.79
CA VAL A 195 23.07 -12.56 13.77
C VAL A 195 23.30 -11.09 13.50
N VAL A 196 22.62 -10.56 12.48
CA VAL A 196 22.66 -9.16 12.06
C VAL A 196 21.49 -8.38 12.65
N VAL A 197 20.36 -9.07 12.83
CA VAL A 197 19.10 -8.59 13.42
C VAL A 197 18.47 -9.71 14.24
#